data_AF-A0A2I3H3A9-F1
#
_entry.id   AF-A0A2I3H3A9-F1
#
_cell.length_a   1.000
_cell.length_b   1.000
_cell.length_c   1.000
_cell.angle_alpha   90.00
_cell.angle_beta   90.00
_cell.angle_gamma   90.00
#
_symmetry.space_group_name_H-M   'P 1'
#
loop_
_entity.id
_entity.type
_entity.pdbx_description
1 polymer ?
#
loop_
_entity_poly.entity_id
_entity_poly.type
_entity_poly.pdbx_seq_one_letter_code
_entity_poly.pdbx_strand_id
1 'polypeptide(L)' 'MAKHLKFIARTVMVQEGNMEGAYRTLSMNRLIEGIKPRRYYEKPCHQRQRESYEKCWQIYGMEMAHKIHF' A
#
# COMPACT_ATOMS: atom_id res chain seq x y z
N MET A 1 22.42 13.00 -14.63
CA MET A 1 22.00 11.70 -15.22
C MET A 1 21.14 10.95 -14.20
N ALA A 2 20.09 10.26 -14.62
CA ALA A 2 19.29 9.43 -13.72
C ALA A 2 20.10 8.20 -13.30
N LYS A 3 20.14 7.89 -11.99
CA LYS A 3 20.89 6.73 -11.45
C LYS A 3 20.21 5.38 -11.73
N HIS A 4 18.94 5.39 -12.15
CA HIS A 4 18.14 4.19 -12.40
C HIS A 4 17.52 4.23 -13.80
N LEU A 5 17.26 3.03 -14.35
CA LEU A 5 16.56 2.85 -15.62
C LEU A 5 15.12 3.38 -15.52
N LYS A 6 14.69 4.10 -16.55
CA LYS A 6 13.33 4.66 -16.64
C LYS A 6 12.35 3.59 -17.10
N PHE A 7 11.08 3.75 -16.73
CA PHE A 7 9.97 2.88 -17.15
C PHE A 7 10.03 1.42 -16.69
N ILE A 8 10.87 1.09 -15.70
CA ILE A 8 10.89 -0.24 -15.07
C ILE A 8 10.05 -0.26 -13.80
N ALA A 9 10.23 0.72 -12.90
CA ALA A 9 9.47 0.79 -11.67
C ALA A 9 8.11 1.46 -11.88
N ARG A 10 7.03 0.84 -11.37
CA ARG A 10 5.66 1.38 -11.35
C ARG A 10 5.06 1.70 -12.72
N THR A 11 5.48 0.97 -13.75
CA THR A 11 4.89 1.01 -15.09
C THR A 11 3.97 -0.19 -15.29
N VAL A 12 2.85 0.04 -15.96
CA VAL A 12 1.85 -0.99 -16.28
C VAL A 12 1.54 -0.86 -17.76
N MET A 13 1.55 -1.99 -18.47
CA MET A 13 1.12 -2.07 -19.86
C MET A 13 -0.40 -2.15 -19.91
N VAL A 14 -1.02 -1.41 -20.84
CA VAL A 14 -2.47 -1.42 -21.02
C VAL A 14 -2.83 -2.53 -22.00
N GLN A 15 -3.69 -3.45 -21.58
CA GLN A 15 -4.21 -4.52 -22.43
C GLN A 15 -5.49 -4.05 -23.12
N GLU A 16 -5.61 -4.27 -24.43
CA GLU A 16 -6.84 -4.03 -25.23
C GLU A 16 -7.42 -2.60 -25.10
N GLY A 17 -6.59 -1.61 -24.78
CA GLY A 17 -7.03 -0.23 -24.56
C GLY A 17 -7.83 0.01 -23.27
N ASN A 18 -7.92 -0.97 -22.36
CA ASN A 18 -8.62 -0.84 -21.09
C ASN A 18 -7.80 -0.03 -20.07
N MET A 19 -7.85 1.30 -20.18
CA MET A 19 -7.14 2.23 -19.31
C MET A 19 -7.60 2.15 -17.84
N GLU A 20 -8.90 1.98 -17.61
CA GLU A 20 -9.48 1.90 -16.26
C GLU A 20 -8.98 0.66 -15.51
N GLY A 21 -8.91 -0.50 -16.18
CA GLY A 21 -8.37 -1.73 -15.61
C GLY A 21 -6.88 -1.60 -15.25
N ALA A 22 -6.09 -0.98 -16.12
CA ALA A 22 -4.67 -0.71 -15.86
C ALA A 22 -4.49 0.27 -14.69
N TYR A 23 -5.31 1.33 -14.61
CA TYR A 23 -5.26 2.30 -13.53
C TYR A 23 -5.64 1.69 -12.17
N ARG A 24 -6.69 0.86 -12.12
CA ARG A 24 -7.06 0.12 -10.90
C ARG A 24 -5.91 -0.76 -10.41
N THR A 25 -5.29 -1.50 -11.33
CA THR A 25 -4.11 -2.34 -11.03
C THR A 25 -2.95 -1.50 -10.49
N LEU A 26 -2.68 -0.33 -11.10
CA LEU A 26 -1.66 0.60 -10.62
C LEU A 26 -1.98 1.14 -9.21
N SER A 27 -3.26 1.41 -8.93
CA SER A 27 -3.74 2.01 -7.68
C SER A 27 -3.79 1.06 -6.48
N MET A 28 -3.90 -0.26 -6.70
CA MET A 28 -3.91 -1.26 -5.60
C MET A 28 -2.56 -1.35 -4.87
N ASN A 29 -1.51 -0.77 -5.43
CA ASN A 29 -0.21 -0.74 -4.77
C ASN A 29 -0.31 0.09 -3.47
N ARG A 30 0.12 -0.53 -2.35
CA ARG A 30 0.17 0.00 -0.98
C ARG A 30 0.96 1.31 -0.79
N LEU A 31 1.49 1.87 -1.87
CA LEU A 31 2.24 3.12 -1.89
C LEU A 31 1.42 4.31 -1.37
N ILE A 32 0.12 4.34 -1.65
CA ILE A 32 -0.76 5.44 -1.26
C ILE A 32 -0.79 5.60 0.27
N GLU A 33 -0.80 4.49 1.00
CA GLU A 33 -0.78 4.47 2.48
C GLU A 33 0.54 5.01 3.03
N GLY A 34 1.67 4.80 2.35
CA GLY A 34 2.96 5.35 2.74
C GLY A 34 3.16 6.82 2.39
N ILE A 35 2.46 7.34 1.38
CA ILE A 35 2.58 8.75 0.95
C ILE A 35 1.81 9.68 1.91
N LYS A 36 0.60 9.30 2.32
CA LYS A 36 -0.26 10.13 3.19
C LYS A 36 0.42 10.59 4.49
N PRO A 37 1.02 9.71 5.32
CA PRO A 37 1.67 10.11 6.56
C PRO A 37 2.97 10.87 6.33
N ARG A 38 3.58 10.80 5.13
CA ARG A 38 4.76 11.60 4.80
C ARG A 38 4.44 13.05 4.44
N ARG A 39 3.16 13.41 4.28
CA ARG A 39 2.74 14.80 4.02
C ARG A 39 3.08 15.74 5.17
N TYR A 40 3.02 15.25 6.40
CA TYR A 40 3.36 15.98 7.61
C TYR A 40 4.34 15.17 8.44
N TYR A 41 5.23 15.84 9.16
CA TYR A 41 6.15 15.13 10.04
C TYR A 41 5.39 14.43 11.17
N GLU A 42 5.53 13.11 11.24
CA GLU A 42 5.05 12.29 12.33
C GLU A 42 6.20 12.05 13.32
N LYS A 43 5.98 12.33 14.60
CA LYS A 43 7.01 12.08 15.62
C LYS A 43 7.26 10.57 15.76
N PRO A 44 8.50 10.12 16.06
CA PRO A 44 8.82 8.70 16.18
C PRO A 44 8.03 7.94 17.25
N CYS A 45 7.53 8.62 18.29
CA CYS A 45 6.64 8.01 19.28
C CYS A 45 5.25 7.70 18.70
N HIS A 46 4.67 8.63 17.92
CA HIS A 46 3.38 8.44 17.27
C HIS A 46 3.44 7.37 16.20
N GLN A 47 4.51 7.36 15.39
CA GLN A 47 4.71 6.33 14.37
C GLN A 47 4.78 4.93 15.00
N ARG A 48 5.55 4.75 16.08
CA ARG A 48 5.64 3.45 16.79
C ARG A 48 4.30 2.98 17.35
N GLN A 49 3.51 3.90 17.91
CA GLN A 49 2.17 3.59 18.42
C GLN A 49 1.23 3.16 17.29
N ARG A 50 1.23 3.88 16.16
CA ARG A 50 0.42 3.53 14.98
C ARG A 50 0.80 2.15 14.44
N GLU A 51 2.09 1.90 14.23
CA GLU A 51 2.57 0.61 13.71
C GLU A 51 2.18 -0.56 14.62
N SER A 52 2.25 -0.37 15.94
CA SER A 52 1.82 -1.39 16.90
C SER A 52 0.31 -1.65 16.79
N TYR A 53 -0.50 -0.59 16.71
CA TYR A 53 -1.96 -0.71 16.56
C TYR A 53 -2.34 -1.43 15.26
N GLU A 54 -1.78 -1.01 14.12
CA GLU A 54 -2.07 -1.60 12.81
C GLU A 54 -1.72 -3.09 12.75
N LYS A 55 -0.60 -3.50 13.36
CA LYS A 55 -0.20 -4.92 13.45
C LYS A 55 -1.19 -5.73 14.28
N CYS A 56 -1.53 -5.26 15.47
CA CYS A 56 -2.48 -5.97 16.33
C CYS A 56 -3.87 -6.06 15.69
N TRP A 57 -4.32 -4.98 15.04
CA TRP A 57 -5.59 -4.96 14.33
C TRP A 57 -5.60 -5.94 13.14
N GLN A 58 -4.52 -6.02 12.37
CA GLN A 58 -4.37 -7.00 11.29
C GLN A 58 -4.42 -8.44 11.80
N ILE A 59 -3.67 -8.76 12.85
CA ILE A 59 -3.66 -10.10 13.47
C ILE A 59 -5.07 -10.49 13.91
N TYR A 60 -5.74 -9.60 14.64
CA TYR A 60 -7.11 -9.83 15.09
C TYR A 60 -8.08 -10.05 13.91
N GLY A 61 -8.01 -9.21 12.88
CA GLY A 61 -8.86 -9.32 11.69
C GLY A 61 -8.64 -10.64 10.94
N MET A 62 -7.39 -11.07 10.80
CA MET A 62 -7.05 -12.35 10.18
C MET A 62 -7.59 -13.55 10.98
N GLU A 63 -7.33 -13.59 12.28
CA GLU A 63 -7.82 -14.65 13.18
C GLU A 63 -9.34 -14.70 13.24
N MET A 64 -10.00 -13.54 13.30
CA MET A 64 -11.46 -13.47 13.30
C MET A 64 -12.04 -13.95 11.97
N ALA A 65 -11.43 -13.60 10.83
CA ALA A 65 -11.84 -14.11 9.54
C ALA A 65 -11.67 -15.64 9.47
N HIS A 66 -10.57 -16.18 9.99
CA HIS A 66 -10.36 -17.64 10.08
C HIS A 66 -11.45 -18.31 10.90
N LYS A 67 -11.82 -17.74 12.06
CA LYS A 67 -12.89 -18.26 12.92
C LYS A 67 -14.27 -18.22 12.26
N ILE A 68 -14.54 -17.27 11.37
CA ILE A 68 -15.81 -17.18 10.64
C ILE A 68 -15.90 -18.25 9.54
N HIS A 69 -14.76 -18.61 8.93
CA HIS A 69 -14.72 -19.57 7.83
C HIS A 69 -14.62 -21.04 8.32
N PHE A 70 -14.19 -21.25 9.57
CA PHE A 70 -14.15 -22.55 10.23
C PHE A 70 -15.50 -22.90 10.85
#